data_AF-A0A1L8SX02-F1
#
_entry.id   AF-A0A1L8SX02-F1
#
_cell.length_a   1.000
_cell.length_b   1.000
_cell.length_c   1.000
_cell.angle_alpha   90.00
_cell.angle_beta   90.00
_cell.angle_gamma   90.00
#
_symmetry.space_group_name_H-M   'P 1'
#
loop_
_entity.id
_entity.type
_entity.pdbx_description
1 polymer ?
#
loop_
_entity_poly.entity_id
_entity_poly.type
_entity_poly.pdbx_seq_one_letter_code
_entity_poly.pdbx_strand_id
1 'polypeptide(L)'
;MKKMEMTYFEGQAAFFKDYQKVAKAEKIDQQQVIDAVMNDLNKPTPDDSLSYILPGSETKTGHSVRFPFRKELIATDNEATVSTQFFYEGSPYEYEVLEDEQL
;
A
#
# COMPACT_ATOMS: atom_id res chain seq x y z
N MET A 1 -5.40 13.73 23.30
CA MET A 1 -5.33 14.00 21.84
C MET A 1 -6.18 12.96 21.14
N LYS A 2 -7.27 13.34 20.46
CA LYS A 2 -8.03 12.40 19.62
C LYS A 2 -7.13 12.06 18.43
N LYS A 3 -6.69 10.80 18.30
CA LYS A 3 -6.09 10.32 17.05
C LYS A 3 -7.17 10.52 15.98
N MET A 4 -6.99 11.51 15.11
CA MET A 4 -7.79 11.59 13.90
C MET A 4 -7.50 10.28 13.15
N GLU A 5 -8.52 9.46 12.92
CA GLU A 5 -8.43 8.38 11.94
C GLU A 5 -8.36 9.06 10.56
N MET A 6 -7.17 9.61 10.25
CA MET A 6 -6.89 10.15 8.92
C MET A 6 -6.90 8.96 7.98
N THR A 7 -7.79 9.00 7.00
CA THR A 7 -7.75 8.08 5.88
C THR A 7 -6.73 8.63 4.90
N TYR A 8 -5.65 7.89 4.67
CA TYR A 8 -4.54 8.35 3.84
C TYR A 8 -4.77 8.00 2.36
N PHE A 9 -5.57 6.97 2.11
CA PHE A 9 -5.94 6.52 0.77
C PHE A 9 -7.32 5.86 0.79
N GLU A 10 -8.02 5.95 -0.34
CA GLU A 10 -9.31 5.30 -0.49
C GLU A 10 -9.13 3.78 -0.51
N GLY A 11 -10.04 3.05 0.16
CA GLY A 11 -9.91 1.60 0.31
C GLY A 11 -9.00 1.14 1.46
N GLN A 12 -8.54 2.03 2.36
CA GLN A 12 -7.70 1.70 3.52
C GLN A 12 -8.22 0.53 4.37
N ALA A 13 -9.53 0.47 4.62
CA ALA A 13 -10.12 -0.64 5.37
C ALA A 13 -10.07 -1.99 4.61
N ALA A 14 -10.20 -1.98 3.28
CA ALA A 14 -10.06 -3.17 2.46
C ALA A 14 -8.60 -3.64 2.44
N PHE A 15 -7.67 -2.71 2.22
CA PHE A 15 -6.23 -2.96 2.28
C PHE A 15 -5.83 -3.67 3.57
N PHE A 16 -6.26 -3.18 4.74
CA PHE A 16 -5.91 -3.82 6.01
C PHE A 16 -6.50 -5.22 6.17
N LYS A 17 -7.73 -5.45 5.69
CA LYS A 17 -8.31 -6.80 5.70
C LYS A 17 -7.48 -7.77 4.88
N ASP A 18 -6.94 -7.30 3.78
CA ASP A 18 -6.17 -8.12 2.86
C ASP A 18 -4.73 -8.30 3.30
N TYR A 19 -4.10 -7.24 3.79
CA TYR A 19 -2.80 -7.28 4.45
C TYR A 19 -2.79 -8.30 5.59
N GLN A 20 -3.80 -8.29 6.48
CA GLN A 20 -3.89 -9.23 7.60
C GLN A 20 -4.03 -10.71 7.15
N LYS A 21 -4.61 -10.97 5.97
CA LYS A 21 -4.72 -12.33 5.44
C LYS A 21 -3.35 -12.91 5.10
N VAL A 22 -2.46 -12.09 4.55
CA VAL A 22 -1.14 -12.53 4.06
C VAL A 22 0.00 -12.28 5.05
N ALA A 23 -0.11 -11.29 5.93
CA ALA A 23 0.94 -10.92 6.87
C ALA A 23 1.16 -12.00 7.93
N LYS A 24 2.42 -12.29 8.22
CA LYS A 24 2.85 -13.26 9.23
C LYS A 24 2.52 -12.80 10.65
N ALA A 25 2.50 -11.49 10.89
CA ALA A 25 2.22 -10.91 12.19
C ALA A 25 0.76 -11.11 12.60
N GLU A 26 0.53 -11.64 13.81
CA GLU A 26 -0.82 -11.81 14.37
C GLU A 26 -1.50 -10.46 14.69
N LYS A 27 -0.69 -9.46 15.03
CA LYS A 27 -1.13 -8.07 15.28
C LYS A 27 -0.27 -7.13 14.46
N ILE A 28 -0.91 -6.33 13.63
CA ILE A 28 -0.26 -5.29 12.83
C ILE A 28 -0.44 -3.93 13.50
N ASP A 29 0.61 -3.10 13.50
CA ASP A 29 0.47 -1.68 13.84
C ASP A 29 0.02 -0.95 12.58
N GLN A 30 -1.27 -0.60 12.53
CA GLN A 30 -1.87 0.06 11.37
C GLN A 30 -1.15 1.35 10.97
N GLN A 31 -0.65 2.13 11.94
CA GLN A 31 0.05 3.37 11.63
C GLN A 31 1.38 3.08 10.94
N GLN A 32 2.14 2.11 11.44
CA GLN A 32 3.41 1.73 10.82
C GLN A 32 3.22 1.19 9.40
N VAL A 33 2.18 0.39 9.18
CA VAL A 33 1.84 -0.11 7.84
C VAL A 33 1.45 1.05 6.91
N ILE A 34 0.65 2.00 7.38
CA ILE A 34 0.31 3.20 6.60
C ILE A 34 1.56 4.00 6.25
N ASP A 35 2.44 4.25 7.22
CA ASP A 35 3.66 5.03 7.00
C ASP A 35 4.55 4.34 5.94
N ALA A 36 4.65 3.01 5.99
CA ALA A 36 5.37 2.21 4.99
C ALA A 36 4.73 2.30 3.60
N VAL A 37 3.41 2.13 3.51
CA VAL A 37 2.65 2.24 2.25
C VAL A 37 2.84 3.64 1.65
N MET A 38 2.59 4.69 2.43
CA MET A 38 2.71 6.07 1.95
C MET A 38 4.15 6.40 1.56
N ASN A 39 5.16 5.89 2.26
CA ASN A 39 6.55 6.06 1.86
C ASN A 39 6.84 5.42 0.50
N ASP A 40 6.25 4.26 0.18
CA ASP A 40 6.39 3.64 -1.13
C ASP A 40 5.59 4.37 -2.22
N LEU A 41 4.35 4.77 -1.94
CA LEU A 41 3.50 5.46 -2.91
C LEU A 41 4.00 6.87 -3.27
N ASN A 42 4.72 7.53 -2.37
CA ASN A 42 5.32 8.84 -2.61
C ASN A 42 6.67 8.78 -3.33
N LYS A 43 7.24 7.58 -3.54
CA LYS A 43 8.48 7.46 -4.33
C LYS A 43 8.20 7.79 -5.79
N PRO A 44 9.12 8.50 -6.48
CA PRO A 44 9.00 8.70 -7.91
C PRO A 44 9.17 7.35 -8.62
N THR A 45 8.10 6.84 -9.22
CA THR A 45 8.12 5.64 -10.06
C THR A 45 8.25 6.06 -11.53
N PRO A 46 9.10 5.37 -12.32
CA PRO A 46 9.21 5.63 -13.76
C PRO A 46 7.94 5.23 -14.53
N ASP A 47 7.23 4.23 -14.00
CA ASP A 47 5.94 3.78 -14.50
C ASP A 47 4.81 4.34 -13.62
N ASP A 48 3.66 4.67 -14.21
CA ASP A 48 2.47 5.13 -13.48
C ASP A 48 1.85 4.04 -12.57
N SER A 49 2.43 2.83 -12.56
CA SER A 49 2.05 1.77 -11.63
C SER A 49 2.54 2.05 -10.22
N LEU A 50 1.61 2.25 -9.28
CA LEU A 50 1.90 2.34 -7.87
C LEU A 50 1.59 1.01 -7.18
N SER A 51 2.50 0.55 -6.34
CA SER A 51 2.25 -0.65 -5.55
C SER A 51 3.07 -0.63 -4.28
N TYR A 52 2.53 -1.24 -3.24
CA TYR A 52 3.26 -1.57 -2.02
C TYR A 52 3.59 -3.06 -2.03
N ILE A 53 4.83 -3.42 -1.68
CA ILE A 53 5.28 -4.82 -1.65
C ILE A 53 5.53 -5.21 -0.20
N LEU A 54 4.79 -6.20 0.29
CA LEU A 54 5.08 -6.84 1.56
C LEU A 54 6.10 -7.96 1.32
N PRO A 55 7.34 -7.85 1.84
CA PRO A 55 8.38 -8.84 1.58
C PRO A 55 8.00 -10.21 2.13
N GLY A 56 8.46 -11.28 1.46
CA GLY A 56 8.18 -12.66 1.86
C GLY A 56 8.59 -13.02 3.29
N SER A 57 9.59 -12.35 3.84
CA SER A 57 9.99 -12.48 5.25
C SER A 57 8.87 -12.10 6.24
N GLU A 58 7.96 -11.23 5.81
CA GLU A 58 6.81 -10.72 6.56
C GLU A 58 5.48 -11.37 6.14
N THR A 59 5.47 -12.27 5.15
CA THR A 59 4.26 -13.00 4.73
C THR A 59 4.19 -14.41 5.31
N LYS A 60 2.98 -14.97 5.41
CA LYS A 60 2.74 -16.36 5.84
C LYS A 60 3.25 -17.39 4.84
N THR A 61 3.31 -17.02 3.57
CA THR A 61 3.70 -17.91 2.47
C THR A 61 5.20 -17.92 2.23
N GLY A 62 5.95 -16.97 2.77
CA GLY A 62 7.37 -16.79 2.47
C GLY A 62 7.63 -16.07 1.13
N HIS A 63 6.58 -15.76 0.37
CA HIS A 63 6.65 -15.05 -0.91
C HIS A 63 6.21 -13.60 -0.76
N SER A 64 6.86 -12.70 -1.49
CA SER A 64 6.47 -11.29 -1.50
C SER A 64 5.08 -11.14 -2.11
N VAL A 65 4.28 -10.24 -1.52
CA VAL A 65 2.91 -9.97 -1.98
C VAL A 65 2.83 -8.51 -2.42
N ARG A 66 2.39 -8.31 -3.66
CA ARG A 66 2.18 -6.98 -4.24
C ARG A 66 0.74 -6.53 -4.01
N PHE A 67 0.59 -5.30 -3.50
CA PHE A 67 -0.68 -4.61 -3.33
C PHE A 67 -0.78 -3.48 -4.35
N PRO A 68 -1.75 -3.51 -5.28
CA PRO A 68 -1.87 -2.49 -6.33
C PRO A 68 -2.54 -1.21 -5.79
N PHE A 69 -2.00 -0.06 -6.22
CA PHE A 69 -2.52 1.26 -5.94
C PHE A 69 -2.62 2.10 -7.20
N ARG A 70 -3.53 3.07 -7.18
CA ARG A 70 -3.70 4.10 -8.20
C ARG A 70 -3.57 5.48 -7.56
N LYS A 71 -2.95 6.43 -8.26
CA LYS A 71 -2.95 7.85 -7.89
C LYS A 71 -3.88 8.60 -8.82
N GLU A 72 -4.65 9.54 -8.29
CA GLU A 72 -5.39 10.52 -9.08
C GLU A 72 -5.02 11.93 -8.63
N LEU A 73 -4.87 12.83 -9.60
CA LEU A 73 -4.67 14.24 -9.37
C LEU A 73 -6.03 14.92 -9.35
N ILE A 74 -6.42 15.43 -8.19
CA ILE A 74 -7.70 16.10 -7.99
C ILE A 74 -7.47 17.60 -7.93
N ALA A 75 -8.12 18.33 -8.82
CA ALA A 75 -8.12 19.79 -8.80
C ALA A 75 -9.12 20.28 -7.72
N THR A 76 -8.64 21.09 -6.79
CA THR A 76 -9.51 21.70 -5.78
C THR A 76 -9.84 23.12 -6.20
N ASP A 77 -11.10 23.36 -6.58
CA ASP A 77 -11.60 24.62 -7.18
C ASP A 77 -11.33 25.88 -6.34
N ASN A 78 -11.15 25.75 -5.02
CA ASN A 78 -11.01 26.90 -4.12
C ASN A 78 -9.58 27.48 -4.02
N GLU A 79 -8.54 26.75 -4.42
CA GLU A 79 -7.15 27.15 -4.15
C GLU A 79 -6.19 26.96 -5.34
N ALA A 80 -6.69 26.66 -6.55
CA ALA A 80 -5.85 26.31 -7.71
C ALA A 80 -4.76 25.27 -7.37
N THR A 81 -5.05 24.40 -6.40
CA THR A 81 -4.12 23.41 -5.87
C THR A 81 -4.56 22.03 -6.34
N VAL A 82 -3.61 21.30 -6.91
CA VAL A 82 -3.77 19.90 -7.26
C VAL A 82 -3.35 19.06 -6.05
N SER A 83 -4.24 18.22 -5.56
CA SER A 83 -3.93 17.25 -4.51
C SER A 83 -3.84 15.85 -5.12
N THR A 84 -2.85 15.09 -4.66
CA THR A 84 -2.73 13.67 -5.02
C THR A 84 -3.55 12.84 -4.06
N GLN A 85 -4.53 12.09 -4.58
CA GLN A 85 -5.28 11.10 -3.82
C GLN A 85 -4.87 9.70 -4.27
N PHE A 86 -4.63 8.81 -3.32
CA PHE A 86 -4.29 7.41 -3.58
C PHE A 86 -5.51 6.52 -3.36
N PHE A 87 -5.61 5.47 -4.17
CA PHE A 87 -6.70 4.51 -4.17
C PHE A 87 -6.13 3.11 -4.14
N TYR A 88 -6.56 2.29 -3.19
CA TYR A 88 -6.26 0.87 -3.17
C TYR A 88 -7.21 0.14 -4.13
N GLU A 89 -6.67 -0.50 -5.17
CA GLU A 89 -7.47 -1.15 -6.21
C GLU A 89 -7.90 -2.58 -5.87
N GLY A 90 -7.50 -3.09 -4.69
CA GLY A 90 -7.89 -4.43 -4.26
C GLY A 90 -7.09 -5.54 -4.93
N SER A 91 -7.72 -6.68 -5.12
CA SER A 91 -7.14 -7.86 -5.78
C SER A 91 -7.19 -7.73 -7.31
N PRO A 92 -6.24 -8.32 -8.06
CA PRO A 92 -5.53 -9.56 -7.70
C PRO A 92 -4.21 -9.35 -6.95
N TYR A 93 -4.02 -10.06 -5.83
CA TYR A 93 -2.67 -10.25 -5.27
C TYR A 93 -1.85 -11.08 -6.24
N GLU A 94 -0.84 -10.47 -6.84
CA GLU A 94 0.18 -11.21 -7.54
C GLU A 94 1.24 -11.61 -6.53
N TYR A 95 1.38 -12.92 -6.30
CA TYR A 95 2.55 -13.45 -5.60
C TYR A 95 3.73 -13.24 -6.52
N GLU A 96 4.63 -12.34 -6.13
CA GLU A 96 5.88 -12.21 -6.84
C GLU A 96 6.76 -13.35 -6.34
N VAL A 97 6.90 -14.39 -7.17
CA VAL A 97 7.98 -15.35 -7.02
C VAL A 97 9.22 -14.60 -7.46
N LEU A 98 9.81 -13.82 -6.54
CA LEU A 98 11.22 -13.51 -6.65
C LEU A 98 11.90 -14.86 -6.54
N GLU A 99 12.23 -15.45 -7.70
CA GLU A 99 13.22 -16.51 -7.73
C GLU A 99 14.46 -15.88 -7.10
N ASP A 100 14.68 -16.18 -5.83
CA ASP A 100 15.96 -16.03 -5.18
C ASP A 100 16.93 -16.94 -5.96
N GLU A 101 17.39 -16.46 -7.12
CA GLU A 101 18.65 -16.87 -7.72
C GLU A 101 19.77 -16.39 -6.78
N GLN A 102 19.83 -17.01 -5.59
CA GLN A 102 21.03 -17.05 -4.78
C GLN A 102 22.00 -18.00 -5.49
N LEU A 103 22.80 -17.42 -6.39
CA LEU A 103 24.03 -18.00 -6.92
C LEU A 103 25.15 -17.94 -5.88
#